data_AF-F4BMQ1-F1
#
_entry.id   AF-F4BMQ1-F1
#
_cell.length_a   1.000
_cell.length_b   1.000
_cell.length_c   1.000
_cell.angle_alpha   90.00
_cell.angle_beta   90.00
_cell.angle_gamma   90.00
#
_symmetry.space_group_name_H-M   'P 1'
#
loop_
_entity.id
_entity.type
_entity.pdbx_description
1 polymer ?
#
loop_
_entity_poly.entity_id
_entity_poly.type
_entity_poly.pdbx_seq_one_letter_code
_entity_poly.pdbx_strand_id
1 'polypeptide(L)'
;MFYRISNPIFEKDYLAILKILKDHSDTIAIVDYYTVPDSSDMEIRTTLRNFHLETDWMKKWPGTISSKKARVDFYEYNYSSYTLLRKSRSLISVNQEQTIDAFFLLNGKCVFYSVIHEDIHMITNPELAEAVRTLGYTLLKMPALSSKFF
;
A
#
# COMPACT_ATOMS: atom_id res chain seq x y z
N MET A 1 2.07 -5.26 -16.81
CA MET A 1 1.77 -3.88 -17.28
C MET A 1 1.38 -3.08 -16.05
N PHE A 2 1.67 -1.79 -16.02
CA PHE A 2 1.44 -0.95 -14.86
C PHE A 2 0.45 0.18 -15.19
N TYR A 3 -0.34 0.58 -14.20
CA TYR A 3 -1.28 1.66 -14.30
C TYR A 3 -1.08 2.62 -13.13
N ARG A 4 -0.73 3.88 -13.40
CA ARG A 4 -0.65 4.93 -12.38
C ARG A 4 -1.98 5.66 -12.30
N ILE A 5 -2.52 5.86 -11.10
CA ILE A 5 -3.66 6.77 -10.89
C ILE A 5 -3.15 8.19 -11.09
N SER A 6 -3.72 8.94 -12.03
CA SER A 6 -3.22 10.27 -12.40
C SER A 6 -3.63 11.37 -11.43
N ASN A 7 -4.74 11.17 -10.74
CA ASN A 7 -5.32 12.18 -9.87
C ASN A 7 -4.74 12.02 -8.45
N PRO A 8 -4.53 13.12 -7.72
CA PRO A 8 -4.24 13.04 -6.29
C PRO A 8 -5.31 12.23 -5.57
N ILE A 9 -4.91 11.40 -4.62
CA ILE A 9 -5.82 10.59 -3.83
C ILE A 9 -6.10 11.32 -2.51
N PHE A 10 -7.35 11.72 -2.28
CA PHE A 10 -7.78 12.29 -1.01
C PHE A 10 -8.37 11.19 -0.10
N GLU A 11 -8.62 11.51 1.16
CA GLU A 11 -9.17 10.57 2.17
C GLU A 11 -10.41 9.79 1.66
N LYS A 12 -11.35 10.48 1.02
CA LYS A 12 -12.58 9.86 0.47
C LYS A 12 -12.29 8.85 -0.65
N ASP A 13 -11.26 9.12 -1.45
CA ASP A 13 -10.84 8.28 -2.58
C ASP A 13 -10.17 7.02 -2.06
N TYR A 14 -9.41 7.21 -0.99
CA TYR A 14 -8.71 6.15 -0.31
C TYR A 14 -9.64 5.07 0.27
N LEU A 15 -10.75 5.48 0.90
CA LEU A 15 -11.79 4.53 1.37
C LEU A 15 -12.42 3.73 0.22
N ALA A 16 -12.63 4.35 -0.94
CA ALA A 16 -13.16 3.68 -2.12
C ALA A 16 -12.16 2.65 -2.67
N ILE A 17 -10.88 3.01 -2.69
CA ILE A 17 -9.79 2.12 -3.13
C ILE A 17 -9.62 0.94 -2.18
N LEU A 18 -9.62 1.16 -0.86
CA LEU A 18 -9.57 0.06 0.12
C LEU A 18 -10.73 -0.92 -0.07
N LYS A 19 -11.93 -0.41 -0.35
CA LYS A 19 -13.08 -1.26 -0.58
C LYS A 19 -12.86 -2.21 -1.77
N ILE A 20 -12.27 -1.72 -2.86
CA ILE A 20 -11.97 -2.54 -4.04
C ILE A 20 -10.80 -3.50 -3.77
N LEU A 21 -9.76 -3.03 -3.09
CA LEU A 21 -8.59 -3.85 -2.76
C LEU A 21 -9.00 -5.09 -1.97
N LYS A 22 -10.03 -5.00 -1.13
CA LYS A 22 -10.55 -6.13 -0.33
C LYS A 22 -10.92 -7.34 -1.20
N ASP A 23 -11.35 -7.09 -2.44
CA ASP A 23 -11.78 -8.14 -3.37
C ASP A 23 -10.64 -8.57 -4.32
N HIS A 24 -9.48 -7.92 -4.24
CA HIS A 24 -8.35 -8.09 -5.15
C HIS A 24 -6.99 -8.31 -4.47
N SER A 25 -6.95 -8.41 -3.14
CA SER A 25 -5.75 -8.67 -2.36
C SER A 25 -6.08 -9.50 -1.11
N ASP A 26 -5.11 -10.29 -0.66
CA ASP A 26 -5.18 -11.12 0.54
C ASP A 26 -4.26 -10.62 1.66
N THR A 27 -3.30 -9.75 1.32
CA THR A 27 -2.25 -9.30 2.23
C THR A 27 -2.02 -7.81 2.05
N ILE A 28 -1.79 -7.10 3.15
CA ILE A 28 -1.25 -5.74 3.16
C ILE A 28 0.16 -5.77 3.75
N ALA A 29 1.12 -5.15 3.08
CA ALA A 29 2.48 -4.97 3.56
C ALA A 29 2.74 -3.49 3.83
N ILE A 30 3.14 -3.18 5.06
CA ILE A 30 3.48 -1.83 5.51
C ILE A 30 5.00 -1.72 5.62
N VAL A 31 5.55 -0.77 4.86
CA VAL A 31 6.99 -0.54 4.80
C VAL A 31 7.35 0.65 5.65
N ASP A 32 8.36 0.47 6.49
CA ASP A 32 8.90 1.49 7.36
C ASP A 32 10.38 1.72 7.03
N TYR A 33 10.67 2.96 6.68
CA TYR A 33 11.97 3.37 6.16
C TYR A 33 12.96 3.86 7.21
N TYR A 34 12.55 4.03 8.47
CA TYR A 34 13.41 4.59 9.50
C TYR A 34 13.67 3.62 10.67
N THR A 35 14.93 3.61 11.10
CA THR A 35 15.39 3.06 12.39
C THR A 35 15.47 4.18 13.43
N VAL A 36 14.41 4.97 13.64
CA VAL A 36 14.41 5.92 14.77
C VAL A 36 14.09 5.14 16.04
N PRO A 37 14.84 5.30 17.15
CA PRO A 37 14.65 4.51 18.38
C PRO A 37 13.29 4.73 19.07
N ASP A 38 12.57 5.78 18.69
CA ASP A 38 11.24 6.08 19.19
C ASP A 38 10.20 5.68 18.15
N SER A 39 10.09 4.38 17.89
CA SER A 39 8.95 3.80 17.20
C SER A 39 7.77 3.80 18.15
N SER A 40 7.22 4.99 18.46
CA SER A 40 5.86 5.08 18.99
C SER A 40 4.99 4.22 18.07
N ASP A 41 4.36 3.20 18.64
CA ASP A 41 3.62 2.16 17.92
C ASP A 41 2.74 2.83 16.85
N MET A 42 3.08 2.63 15.58
CA MET A 42 2.39 3.31 14.49
C MET A 42 0.90 2.97 14.53
N GLU A 43 0.04 3.95 14.29
CA GLU A 43 -1.41 3.77 14.40
C GLU A 43 -1.90 2.60 13.53
N ILE A 44 -1.36 2.48 12.32
CA ILE A 44 -1.67 1.36 11.42
C ILE A 44 -1.19 0.00 11.95
N ARG A 45 0.00 -0.08 12.55
CA ARG A 45 0.52 -1.31 13.17
C ARG A 45 -0.33 -1.73 14.36
N THR A 46 -0.71 -0.76 15.18
CA THR A 46 -1.61 -0.96 16.33
C THR A 46 -2.98 -1.46 15.86
N THR A 47 -3.53 -0.83 14.83
CA THR A 47 -4.82 -1.17 14.23
C THR A 47 -4.82 -2.59 13.65
N LEU A 48 -3.72 -3.01 13.02
CA LEU A 48 -3.59 -4.29 12.35
C LEU A 48 -2.92 -5.38 13.19
N ARG A 49 -2.54 -5.12 14.45
CA ARG A 49 -1.72 -6.03 15.28
C ARG A 49 -2.25 -7.47 15.30
N ASN A 50 -3.57 -7.67 15.37
CA ASN A 50 -4.19 -8.99 15.44
C ASN A 50 -4.23 -9.74 14.10
N PHE A 51 -3.84 -9.10 13.01
CA PHE A 51 -3.79 -9.66 11.65
C PHE A 51 -2.34 -9.83 11.17
N HIS A 52 -1.35 -9.61 12.04
CA HIS A 52 0.06 -9.72 11.69
C HIS A 52 0.40 -11.15 11.27
N LEU A 53 1.10 -11.28 10.15
CA LEU A 53 1.55 -12.55 9.58
C LEU A 53 3.04 -12.73 9.85
N GLU A 54 3.85 -11.79 9.38
CA GLU A 54 5.30 -11.85 9.49
C GLU A 54 5.96 -10.48 9.33
N THR A 55 7.26 -10.41 9.62
CA THR A 55 8.10 -9.24 9.41
C THR A 55 9.34 -9.64 8.63
N ASP A 56 9.67 -8.91 7.57
CA ASP A 56 10.89 -9.10 6.76
C ASP A 56 11.68 -7.79 6.60
N TRP A 57 12.97 -7.91 6.26
CA TRP A 57 13.88 -6.82 5.99
C TRP A 57 14.28 -6.81 4.51
N MET A 58 13.50 -6.10 3.72
CA MET A 58 13.61 -6.07 2.26
C MET A 58 14.38 -4.83 1.79
N LYS A 59 15.05 -4.90 0.63
CA LYS A 59 15.55 -3.67 -0.01
C LYS A 59 14.37 -2.75 -0.32
N LYS A 60 14.54 -1.42 -0.16
CA LYS A 60 13.47 -0.47 -0.50
C LYS A 60 12.95 -0.69 -1.94
N TRP A 61 11.67 -0.38 -2.14
CA TRP A 61 10.94 -0.65 -3.37
C TRP A 61 11.43 0.20 -4.57
N PRO A 62 11.20 -0.26 -5.81
CA PRO A 62 11.59 0.45 -7.02
C PRO A 62 10.98 1.86 -7.05
N GLY A 63 11.81 2.88 -7.32
CA GLY A 63 11.41 4.29 -7.24
C GLY A 63 12.04 5.04 -6.07
N THR A 64 12.58 4.32 -5.07
CA THR A 64 13.26 4.95 -3.93
C THR A 64 14.78 5.00 -4.12
N ILE A 65 15.40 6.13 -3.76
CA ILE A 65 16.82 6.45 -4.04
C ILE A 65 17.81 5.71 -3.11
N SER A 66 17.34 5.08 -2.03
CA SER A 66 18.22 4.56 -0.96
C SER A 66 18.53 3.06 -1.08
N SER A 67 19.79 2.69 -0.82
CA SER A 67 20.29 1.31 -0.82
C SER A 67 20.08 0.54 0.49
N LYS A 68 19.47 1.16 1.51
CA LYS A 68 19.23 0.52 2.82
C LYS A 68 18.05 -0.45 2.78
N LYS A 69 18.09 -1.49 3.62
CA LYS A 69 16.92 -2.36 3.86
C LYS A 69 15.87 -1.59 4.67
N ALA A 70 14.60 -1.84 4.40
CA ALA A 70 13.44 -1.35 5.13
C ALA A 70 12.78 -2.50 5.86
N ARG A 71 12.14 -2.21 6.99
CA ARG A 71 11.28 -3.18 7.68
C ARG A 71 9.96 -3.26 6.95
N VAL A 72 9.48 -4.45 6.70
CA VAL A 72 8.18 -4.72 6.08
C VAL A 72 7.38 -5.61 7.00
N ASP A 73 6.24 -5.13 7.48
CA ASP A 73 5.31 -5.95 8.25
C ASP A 73 4.14 -6.36 7.36
N PHE A 74 3.86 -7.65 7.30
CA PHE A 74 2.76 -8.22 6.53
C PHE A 74 1.57 -8.51 7.42
N TYR A 75 0.38 -8.20 6.94
CA TYR A 75 -0.88 -8.43 7.64
C TYR A 75 -1.91 -9.04 6.70
N GLU A 76 -2.77 -9.89 7.25
CA GLU A 76 -3.90 -10.44 6.52
C GLU A 76 -4.89 -9.32 6.14
N TYR A 77 -5.26 -9.26 4.86
CA TYR A 77 -6.23 -8.32 4.33
C TYR A 77 -7.55 -9.02 3.99
N ASN A 78 -8.40 -9.13 5.00
CA ASN A 78 -9.71 -9.77 4.93
C ASN A 78 -10.83 -8.78 5.30
N TYR A 79 -12.08 -9.27 5.43
CA TYR A 79 -13.21 -8.41 5.81
C TYR A 79 -13.03 -7.70 7.15
N SER A 80 -12.41 -8.36 8.13
CA SER A 80 -12.21 -7.83 9.48
C SER A 80 -11.15 -6.74 9.51
N SER A 81 -9.99 -6.95 8.89
CA SER A 81 -8.94 -5.92 8.81
C SER A 81 -9.37 -4.74 7.94
N TYR A 82 -10.07 -4.96 6.82
CA TYR A 82 -10.73 -3.89 6.06
C TYR A 82 -11.70 -3.07 6.94
N THR A 83 -12.52 -3.74 7.75
CA THR A 83 -13.52 -3.08 8.61
C THR A 83 -12.89 -2.22 9.69
N LEU A 84 -11.68 -2.55 10.15
CA LEU A 84 -10.91 -1.72 11.06
C LEU A 84 -10.28 -0.54 10.32
N LEU A 85 -9.62 -0.80 9.20
CA LEU A 85 -8.98 0.25 8.40
C LEU A 85 -9.96 1.31 7.90
N ARG A 86 -11.17 0.93 7.48
CA ARG A 86 -12.20 1.90 7.02
C ARG A 86 -12.73 2.83 8.12
N LYS A 87 -12.51 2.50 9.40
CA LYS A 87 -12.86 3.37 10.53
C LYS A 87 -11.77 4.39 10.83
N SER A 88 -10.57 4.17 10.30
CA SER A 88 -9.48 5.13 10.38
C SER A 88 -9.74 6.30 9.43
N ARG A 89 -9.40 7.52 9.85
CA ARG A 89 -9.51 8.76 9.04
C ARG A 89 -8.41 8.88 7.97
N SER A 90 -7.45 7.97 8.01
CA SER A 90 -6.45 7.77 6.96
C SER A 90 -5.87 6.38 7.18
N LEU A 91 -5.31 5.70 6.17
CA LEU A 91 -4.44 4.56 6.54
C LEU A 91 -3.26 5.04 7.38
N ILE A 92 -2.87 6.31 7.21
CA ILE A 92 -1.57 6.84 7.61
C ILE A 92 -1.78 8.29 8.07
N SER A 93 -1.58 8.59 9.35
CA SER A 93 -1.70 9.98 9.83
C SER A 93 -0.75 10.91 9.05
N VAL A 94 -1.08 12.20 8.91
CA VAL A 94 -0.27 13.19 8.15
C VAL A 94 1.22 13.18 8.51
N ASN A 95 1.55 12.93 9.78
CA ASN A 95 2.95 12.84 10.24
C ASN A 95 3.66 11.54 9.80
N GLN A 96 2.90 10.48 9.55
CA GLN A 96 3.40 9.18 9.11
C GLN A 96 3.48 9.07 7.58
N GLU A 97 2.71 9.88 6.84
CA GLU A 97 2.67 9.89 5.36
C GLU A 97 4.05 10.05 4.72
N GLN A 98 5.00 10.67 5.43
CA GLN A 98 6.36 10.92 4.96
C GLN A 98 7.31 9.73 5.09
N THR A 99 6.90 8.67 5.79
CA THR A 99 7.83 7.63 6.28
C THR A 99 7.42 6.20 5.95
N ILE A 100 6.20 6.01 5.44
CA ILE A 100 5.68 4.68 5.14
C ILE A 100 5.02 4.57 3.79
N ASP A 101 5.17 3.38 3.22
CA ASP A 101 4.49 2.96 2.01
C ASP A 101 3.61 1.75 2.32
N ALA A 102 2.52 1.62 1.57
CA ALA A 102 1.58 0.51 1.70
C ALA A 102 1.48 -0.26 0.39
N PHE A 103 1.58 -1.58 0.48
CA PHE A 103 1.47 -2.50 -0.64
C PHE A 103 0.35 -3.50 -0.36
N PHE A 104 -0.41 -3.84 -1.39
CA PHE A 104 -1.42 -4.87 -1.32
C PHE A 104 -1.00 -5.99 -2.25
N LEU A 105 -1.06 -7.22 -1.75
CA LEU A 105 -0.62 -8.40 -2.46
C LEU A 105 -1.77 -9.39 -2.65
N LEU A 106 -1.69 -10.16 -3.71
CA LEU A 106 -2.54 -11.31 -3.98
C LEU A 106 -1.64 -12.49 -4.32
N ASN A 107 -1.71 -13.57 -3.54
CA ASN A 107 -0.84 -14.75 -3.67
C ASN A 107 0.66 -14.35 -3.73
N GLY A 108 1.07 -13.43 -2.86
CA GLY A 108 2.45 -12.92 -2.77
C GLY A 108 2.88 -11.97 -3.89
N LYS A 109 2.01 -11.65 -4.85
CA LYS A 109 2.28 -10.68 -5.91
C LYS A 109 1.67 -9.33 -5.57
N CYS A 110 2.46 -8.26 -5.64
CA CYS A 110 1.95 -6.91 -5.48
C CYS A 110 0.90 -6.63 -6.56
N VAL A 111 -0.31 -6.25 -6.16
CA VAL A 111 -1.43 -5.84 -7.04
C VAL A 111 -1.63 -4.32 -7.05
N PHE A 112 -1.29 -3.68 -5.94
CA PHE A 112 -1.36 -2.24 -5.74
C PHE A 112 -0.25 -1.79 -4.81
N TYR A 113 0.35 -0.65 -5.10
CA TYR A 113 1.25 0.00 -4.16
C TYR A 113 1.04 1.50 -4.14
N SER A 114 1.27 2.06 -2.96
CA SER A 114 1.09 3.46 -2.63
C SER A 114 2.36 3.96 -1.94
N VAL A 115 3.11 4.78 -2.65
CA VAL A 115 4.25 5.54 -2.13
C VAL A 115 3.71 6.90 -1.70
N ILE A 116 3.40 7.02 -0.43
CA ILE A 116 2.46 8.04 0.05
C ILE A 116 3.11 9.42 0.11
N HIS A 117 4.38 9.49 0.51
CA HIS A 117 5.14 10.74 0.52
C HIS A 117 5.40 11.31 -0.88
N GLU A 118 5.31 10.49 -1.93
CA GLU A 118 5.48 10.88 -3.33
C GLU A 118 4.15 11.01 -4.10
N ASP A 119 3.01 10.71 -3.45
CA ASP A 119 1.68 10.61 -4.09
C ASP A 119 1.71 9.72 -5.36
N ILE A 120 2.40 8.58 -5.26
CA ILE A 120 2.50 7.61 -6.35
C ILE A 120 1.65 6.39 -5.99
N HIS A 121 0.58 6.19 -6.76
CA HIS A 121 -0.33 5.07 -6.59
C HIS A 121 -0.39 4.26 -7.88
N MET A 122 0.00 3.01 -7.79
CA MET A 122 0.20 2.17 -8.95
C MET A 122 -0.47 0.81 -8.80
N ILE A 123 -1.05 0.36 -9.90
CA ILE A 123 -1.77 -0.91 -10.03
C ILE A 123 -1.02 -1.77 -11.04
N THR A 124 -0.79 -3.02 -10.68
CA THR A 124 -0.12 -4.02 -11.54
C THR A 124 -1.09 -5.10 -12.02
N ASN A 125 -2.21 -5.27 -11.32
CA ASN A 125 -3.26 -6.22 -11.66
C ASN A 125 -4.26 -5.59 -12.64
N PRO A 126 -4.50 -6.17 -13.83
CA PRO A 126 -5.43 -5.60 -14.82
C PRO A 126 -6.89 -5.55 -14.38
N GLU A 127 -7.36 -6.53 -13.61
CA GLU A 127 -8.75 -6.58 -13.12
C GLU A 127 -8.99 -5.44 -12.11
N LEU A 128 -8.06 -5.25 -11.17
CA LEU A 128 -8.05 -4.13 -10.25
C LEU A 128 -7.98 -2.78 -10.98
N ALA A 129 -7.19 -2.68 -12.06
CA ALA A 129 -7.13 -1.46 -12.85
C ALA A 129 -8.49 -1.10 -13.45
N GLU A 130 -9.24 -2.08 -13.93
CA GLU A 130 -10.57 -1.86 -14.50
C GLU A 130 -11.64 -1.57 -13.46
N ALA A 131 -11.55 -2.19 -12.28
CA ALA A 131 -12.36 -1.83 -11.13
C ALA A 131 -12.13 -0.35 -10.73
N VAL A 132 -10.86 0.09 -10.68
CA VAL A 132 -10.50 1.48 -10.37
C VAL A 132 -10.95 2.46 -11.46
N ARG A 133 -10.84 2.11 -12.76
CA ARG A 133 -11.42 2.95 -13.83
C ARG A 133 -12.93 3.10 -13.69
N THR A 134 -13.62 2.04 -13.30
CA THR A 134 -15.10 2.05 -13.12
C THR A 134 -15.52 2.98 -11.98
N LEU A 135 -14.65 3.24 -11.00
CA LEU A 135 -14.87 4.29 -9.99
C LEU A 135 -14.68 5.72 -10.52
N GLY A 136 -14.26 5.89 -11.77
CA GLY A 136 -14.04 7.20 -12.40
C GLY A 136 -12.61 7.72 -12.32
N TYR A 137 -11.63 6.91 -11.88
CA TYR A 137 -10.23 7.32 -11.88
C TYR A 137 -9.59 7.18 -13.26
N THR A 138 -8.85 8.20 -13.67
CA THR A 138 -8.02 8.15 -14.86
C THR A 138 -6.73 7.38 -14.57
N LEU A 139 -6.42 6.40 -15.42
CA LEU A 139 -5.24 5.56 -15.31
C LEU A 139 -4.26 5.80 -16.46
N LEU A 140 -3.01 6.11 -16.12
CA LEU A 140 -1.91 6.24 -17.05
C LEU A 140 -1.19 4.90 -17.20
N LYS A 141 -1.15 4.36 -18.43
CA LYS A 141 -0.38 3.16 -18.72
C LYS A 141 1.11 3.47 -18.62
N MET A 142 1.80 2.71 -17.81
CA MET A 142 3.24 2.81 -17.58
C MET A 142 3.93 1.57 -18.17
N PRO A 143 5.08 1.72 -18.84
CA PRO A 143 5.89 0.57 -19.25
C PRO A 143 6.30 -0.25 -18.03
N ALA A 144 6.59 -1.53 -18.24
CA ALA A 144 6.97 -2.39 -17.14
C ALA A 144 8.29 -1.92 -16.51
N LEU A 145 8.25 -1.58 -15.22
CA LEU A 145 9.45 -1.32 -14.45
C LEU A 145 10.11 -2.66 -14.12
N SER A 146 11.41 -2.79 -14.41
CA SER A 146 12.17 -3.98 -14.04
C SER A 146 12.34 -4.02 -12.53
N SER A 147 11.66 -4.96 -11.87
CA SER A 147 11.99 -5.33 -10.49
C SER A 147 11.73 -6.80 -10.27
N LYS A 148 12.48 -7.42 -9.35
CA LYS A 148 12.36 -8.84 -8.99
C LYS A 148 10.98 -9.25 -8.44
N PHE A 149 10.08 -8.30 -8.22
CA PHE A 149 8.73 -8.52 -7.70
C PHE A 149 7.61 -8.23 -8.72
N PHE A 150 7.96 -7.87 -9.96
CA PHE A 150 7.01 -7.67 -11.07
C PHE A 150 7.16 -8.74 -12.15
#